data_AF-A0A947IMM3-F1
#
_entry.id   AF-A0A947IMM3-F1
#
_cell.length_a   1.000
_cell.length_b   1.000
_cell.length_c   1.000
_cell.angle_alpha   90.00
_cell.angle_beta   90.00
_cell.angle_gamma   90.00
#
_symmetry.space_group_name_H-M   'P 1'
#
loop_
_entity.id
_entity.type
_entity.pdbx_description
1 polymer ?
#
loop_
_entity_poly.entity_id
_entity_poly.type
_entity_poly.pdbx_seq_one_letter_code
_entity_poly.pdbx_strand_id
1 'polypeptide(L)'
;QIEESTSDYDKEKLMERLAKLSGGVAVIRVGAATEMEMKEKKARVEDALHATRAAVEEGVVPGGGVALVRAIANIGKIEGDNLDQTAGINAALRALEAPLRQIVTNAGDEASVVLDKVRNGTGNFGYNAGTGEYGDMMEMGILDPAKVTRTALQAAGSVAGLIITTECMIADAPKKSEGGMPDMGGMGGGMGGMGGMGGMM
;
A
#
# COMPACT_ATOMS: atom_id res chain seq x y z
N GLN A 1 -21.47 18.53 35.12
CA GLN A 1 -21.81 17.35 34.29
C GLN A 1 -20.80 16.20 34.41
N ILE A 2 -19.51 16.36 34.11
CA ILE A 2 -18.53 15.25 34.27
C ILE A 2 -18.31 14.90 35.76
N GLU A 3 -18.13 15.91 36.62
CA GLU A 3 -17.93 15.73 38.07
C GLU A 3 -19.21 15.29 38.81
N GLU A 4 -20.38 15.48 38.19
CA GLU A 4 -21.69 15.14 38.77
C GLU A 4 -22.19 13.76 38.33
N SER A 5 -21.54 13.14 37.34
CA SER A 5 -21.88 11.79 36.90
C SER A 5 -21.37 10.75 37.88
N THR A 6 -22.18 9.73 38.20
CA THR A 6 -21.79 8.59 39.05
C THR A 6 -21.47 7.33 38.23
N SER A 7 -21.71 7.38 36.92
CA SER A 7 -21.48 6.30 35.97
C SER A 7 -20.13 6.48 35.27
N ASP A 8 -19.26 5.48 35.39
CA ASP A 8 -17.93 5.49 34.74
C ASP A 8 -18.04 5.52 33.21
N TYR A 9 -19.05 4.83 32.66
CA TYR A 9 -19.37 4.86 31.23
C TYR A 9 -19.71 6.27 30.74
N ASP A 10 -20.53 7.01 31.51
CA ASP A 10 -20.93 8.36 31.14
C ASP A 10 -19.80 9.37 31.32
N LYS A 11 -18.96 9.21 32.35
CA LYS A 11 -17.74 10.01 32.51
C LYS A 11 -16.81 9.84 31.32
N GLU A 12 -16.57 8.61 30.87
CA GLU A 12 -15.71 8.30 29.74
C GLU A 12 -16.26 8.92 28.43
N LYS A 13 -17.56 8.78 28.17
CA LYS A 13 -18.20 9.38 26.99
C LYS A 13 -18.21 10.91 27.01
N LEU A 14 -18.39 11.52 28.18
CA LEU A 14 -18.33 12.98 28.33
C LEU A 14 -16.89 13.50 28.20
N MET A 15 -15.89 12.75 28.66
CA MET A 15 -14.48 13.09 28.44
C MET A 15 -14.08 12.97 26.95
N GLU A 16 -14.54 11.95 26.22
CA GLU A 16 -14.33 11.87 24.76
C GLU A 16 -14.93 13.09 24.04
N ARG A 17 -16.12 13.54 24.44
CA ARG A 17 -16.77 14.72 23.85
C ARG A 17 -16.04 16.01 24.21
N LEU A 18 -15.63 16.16 25.47
CA LEU A 18 -14.85 17.31 25.92
C LEU A 18 -13.53 17.39 25.16
N ALA A 19 -12.82 16.27 24.98
CA ALA A 19 -11.58 16.21 24.22
C ALA A 19 -11.80 16.64 22.75
N LYS A 20 -12.91 16.23 22.12
CA LYS A 20 -13.27 16.66 20.75
C LYS A 20 -13.60 18.16 20.66
N LEU A 21 -14.21 18.74 21.70
CA LEU A 21 -14.59 20.15 21.74
C LEU A 21 -13.41 21.07 22.08
N SER A 22 -12.53 20.63 22.98
CA SER A 22 -11.37 21.40 23.44
C SER A 22 -10.11 21.21 22.57
N GLY A 23 -10.02 20.10 21.83
CA GLY A 23 -8.85 19.75 21.01
C GLY A 23 -8.62 20.63 19.79
N GLY A 24 -9.60 21.44 19.37
CA GLY A 24 -9.50 22.29 18.18
C GLY A 24 -9.25 21.50 16.89
N VAL A 25 -8.99 22.21 15.79
CA VAL A 25 -8.64 21.62 14.49
C VAL A 25 -7.41 22.31 13.93
N ALA A 26 -6.31 21.58 13.79
CA ALA A 26 -5.12 22.07 13.09
C ALA A 26 -5.32 21.93 11.57
N VAL A 27 -5.14 23.03 10.84
CA VAL A 27 -5.26 23.06 9.36
C VAL A 27 -3.89 23.26 8.74
N ILE A 28 -3.43 22.28 7.95
CA ILE A 28 -2.16 22.36 7.21
C ILE A 28 -2.47 22.86 5.79
N ARG A 29 -1.87 23.99 5.41
CA ARG A 29 -2.00 24.57 4.05
C ARG A 29 -0.72 24.26 3.27
N VAL A 30 -0.84 23.44 2.22
CA VAL A 30 0.29 23.03 1.40
C VAL A 30 0.47 23.99 0.22
N GLY A 31 1.64 24.63 0.14
CA GLY A 31 2.03 25.49 -0.97
C GLY A 31 2.97 24.81 -1.97
N ALA A 32 2.80 25.13 -3.25
CA ALA A 32 3.69 24.74 -4.36
C ALA A 32 3.65 25.79 -5.49
N ALA A 33 4.56 25.68 -6.47
CA ALA A 33 4.69 26.62 -7.57
C ALA A 33 3.63 26.39 -8.66
N THR A 34 3.19 25.15 -8.87
CA THR A 34 2.12 24.78 -9.80
C THR A 34 1.00 23.99 -9.12
N GLU A 35 -0.19 23.96 -9.72
CA GLU A 35 -1.32 23.19 -9.18
C GLU A 35 -1.02 21.68 -9.14
N MET A 36 -0.32 21.16 -10.14
CA MET A 36 0.07 19.75 -10.22
C MET A 36 1.00 19.36 -9.07
N GLU A 37 2.04 20.16 -8.82
CA GLU A 37 2.93 19.95 -7.68
C GLU A 37 2.22 20.13 -6.34
N MET A 38 1.27 21.06 -6.25
CA MET A 38 0.48 21.26 -5.03
C MET A 38 -0.32 20.00 -4.70
N LYS A 39 -0.97 19.38 -5.70
CA LYS A 39 -1.71 18.13 -5.52
C LYS A 39 -0.81 16.97 -5.09
N GLU A 40 0.35 16.81 -5.73
CA GLU A 40 1.32 15.76 -5.38
C GLU A 40 1.86 15.95 -3.95
N LYS A 41 2.28 17.17 -3.62
CA LYS A 41 2.82 17.49 -2.29
C LYS A 41 1.76 17.38 -1.21
N LYS A 42 0.51 17.76 -1.52
CA LYS A 42 -0.62 17.59 -0.61
C LYS A 42 -0.86 16.10 -0.31
N ALA A 43 -0.88 15.25 -1.35
CA ALA A 43 -1.03 13.80 -1.16
C ALA A 43 0.09 13.23 -0.27
N ARG A 44 1.36 13.60 -0.51
CA ARG A 44 2.49 13.20 0.34
C ARG A 44 2.34 13.65 1.79
N VAL A 45 1.83 14.86 2.03
CA VAL A 45 1.59 15.36 3.40
C VAL A 45 0.47 14.58 4.08
N GLU A 46 -0.59 14.23 3.36
CA GLU A 46 -1.68 13.40 3.88
C GLU A 46 -1.17 11.99 4.23
N ASP A 47 -0.37 11.37 3.35
CA ASP A 47 0.26 10.07 3.60
C ASP A 47 1.17 10.11 4.84
N ALA A 48 2.03 11.13 4.94
CA ALA A 48 2.91 11.30 6.10
C ALA A 48 2.13 11.53 7.40
N LEU A 49 1.01 12.26 7.35
CA LEU A 49 0.13 12.45 8.51
C LEU A 49 -0.49 11.12 8.97
N HIS A 50 -0.92 10.29 8.03
CA HIS A 50 -1.48 8.98 8.36
C HIS A 50 -0.43 8.01 8.89
N ALA A 51 0.77 7.98 8.29
CA ALA A 51 1.88 7.16 8.75
C ALA A 51 2.36 7.56 10.16
N THR A 52 2.47 8.86 10.44
CA THR A 52 2.88 9.36 11.76
C THR A 52 1.84 9.05 12.84
N ARG A 53 0.54 9.17 12.54
CA ARG A 53 -0.53 8.72 13.45
C ARG A 53 -0.42 7.21 13.75
N ALA A 54 -0.23 6.39 12.72
CA ALA A 54 -0.05 4.96 12.89
C ALA A 54 1.20 4.61 13.72
N ALA A 55 2.29 5.36 13.55
CA ALA A 55 3.52 5.21 14.32
C ALA A 55 3.34 5.58 15.80
N VAL A 56 2.51 6.59 16.10
CA VAL A 56 2.17 6.97 17.48
C VAL A 56 1.32 5.91 18.16
N GLU A 57 0.43 5.24 17.41
CA GLU A 57 -0.49 4.23 17.95
C GLU A 57 0.20 2.88 18.27
N GLU A 58 0.97 2.32 17.34
CA GLU A 58 1.55 0.97 17.47
C GLU A 58 3.09 0.96 17.46
N GLY A 59 3.74 2.13 17.44
CA GLY A 59 5.20 2.24 17.37
C GLY A 59 5.76 2.04 15.96
N VAL A 60 7.08 1.89 15.89
CA VAL A 60 7.86 1.80 14.64
C VAL A 60 8.78 0.59 14.66
N VAL A 61 9.07 0.08 13.46
CA VAL A 61 9.95 -1.07 13.21
C VAL A 61 10.99 -0.72 12.12
N PRO A 62 12.12 -1.44 12.04
CA PRO A 62 13.09 -1.22 10.97
C PRO A 62 12.45 -1.44 9.60
N GLY A 63 12.50 -0.41 8.74
CA GLY A 63 11.87 -0.42 7.43
C GLY A 63 12.62 -1.24 6.39
N GLY A 64 12.32 -0.99 5.10
CA GLY A 64 13.02 -1.65 3.99
C GLY A 64 12.76 -3.17 3.91
N GLY A 65 11.66 -3.64 4.50
CA GLY A 65 11.32 -5.07 4.60
C GLY A 65 12.12 -5.84 5.65
N VAL A 66 13.02 -5.19 6.41
CA VAL A 66 13.86 -5.84 7.42
C VAL A 66 13.01 -6.41 8.56
N ALA A 67 11.98 -5.68 9.01
CA ALA A 67 11.07 -6.15 10.05
C ALA A 67 10.44 -7.53 9.72
N LEU A 68 10.05 -7.77 8.46
CA LEU A 68 9.47 -9.04 8.03
C LEU A 68 10.52 -10.16 7.99
N VAL A 69 11.74 -9.86 7.50
CA VAL A 69 12.85 -10.82 7.52
C VAL A 69 13.22 -11.22 8.95
N ARG A 70 13.19 -10.26 9.89
CA ARG A 70 13.40 -10.52 11.33
C ARG A 70 12.26 -11.33 11.93
N ALA A 71 11.02 -11.08 11.52
CA ALA A 71 9.88 -11.88 11.94
C ALA A 71 10.07 -13.36 11.55
N ILE A 72 10.51 -13.64 10.31
CA ILE A 72 10.82 -15.02 9.87
C ILE A 72 11.87 -15.68 10.78
N ALA A 73 12.94 -14.97 11.12
CA ALA A 73 14.00 -15.50 11.98
C ALA A 73 13.51 -15.82 13.41
N ASN A 74 12.54 -15.06 13.91
CA ASN A 74 12.04 -15.16 15.29
C ASN A 74 10.75 -15.97 15.42
N ILE A 75 10.11 -16.38 14.33
CA ILE A 75 8.80 -17.06 14.35
C ILE A 75 8.87 -18.49 14.96
N GLY A 76 10.07 -19.05 15.09
CA GLY A 76 10.30 -20.40 15.59
C GLY A 76 9.92 -21.47 14.58
N LYS A 77 9.69 -22.70 15.06
CA LYS A 77 9.19 -23.80 14.22
C LYS A 77 7.66 -23.73 14.15
N ILE A 78 7.14 -23.51 12.95
CA ILE A 78 5.73 -23.70 12.62
C ILE A 78 5.63 -24.95 11.74
N GLU A 79 4.85 -25.93 12.19
CA GLU A 79 4.53 -27.14 11.44
C GLU A 79 3.02 -27.16 11.17
N GLY A 80 2.64 -27.57 9.96
CA GLY A 80 1.23 -27.76 9.62
C GLY A 80 0.75 -29.16 10.01
N ASP A 81 -0.55 -29.33 10.14
CA ASP A 81 -1.17 -30.63 10.45
C ASP A 81 -0.97 -31.65 9.31
N ASN A 82 -0.72 -31.15 8.09
CA ASN A 82 -0.49 -31.97 6.89
C ASN A 82 0.52 -31.30 5.95
N LEU A 83 0.87 -32.01 4.87
CA LEU A 83 1.84 -31.54 3.87
C LEU A 83 1.38 -30.28 3.14
N ASP A 84 0.07 -30.13 2.89
CA ASP A 84 -0.48 -28.97 2.18
C ASP A 84 -0.40 -27.69 3.03
N GLN A 85 -0.74 -27.79 4.31
CA GLN A 85 -0.56 -26.69 5.27
C GLN A 85 0.93 -26.32 5.40
N THR A 86 1.82 -27.31 5.45
CA THR A 86 3.27 -27.07 5.49
C THR A 86 3.76 -26.35 4.23
N ALA A 87 3.25 -26.73 3.05
CA ALA A 87 3.54 -26.03 1.80
C ALA A 87 3.01 -24.57 1.81
N GLY A 88 1.82 -24.34 2.37
CA GLY A 88 1.23 -23.01 2.56
C GLY A 88 2.06 -22.11 3.49
N ILE A 89 2.52 -22.64 4.63
CA ILE A 89 3.44 -21.94 5.55
C ILE A 89 4.71 -21.54 4.81
N ASN A 90 5.34 -22.46 4.07
CA ASN A 90 6.55 -22.17 3.29
C ASN A 90 6.32 -21.15 2.17
N ALA A 91 5.12 -21.09 1.59
CA ALA A 91 4.76 -20.06 0.62
C ALA A 91 4.65 -18.68 1.28
N ALA A 92 3.98 -18.59 2.43
CA ALA A 92 3.87 -17.35 3.20
C ALA A 92 5.25 -16.83 3.66
N LEU A 93 6.11 -17.70 4.20
CA LEU A 93 7.46 -17.33 4.64
C LEU A 93 8.30 -16.78 3.48
N ARG A 94 8.19 -17.36 2.28
CA ARG A 94 8.86 -16.82 1.09
C ARG A 94 8.31 -15.47 0.67
N ALA A 95 7.00 -15.25 0.78
CA ALA A 95 6.35 -13.98 0.45
C ALA A 95 6.78 -12.84 1.40
N LEU A 96 7.09 -13.14 2.67
CA LEU A 96 7.59 -12.16 3.62
C LEU A 96 8.96 -11.56 3.25
N GLU A 97 9.75 -12.26 2.42
CA GLU A 97 11.03 -11.76 1.90
C GLU A 97 10.84 -10.87 0.66
N ALA A 98 9.66 -10.89 0.04
CA ALA A 98 9.40 -10.21 -1.22
C ALA A 98 9.55 -8.67 -1.15
N PRO A 99 9.11 -7.98 -0.08
CA PRO A 99 9.25 -6.53 0.00
C PRO A 99 10.72 -6.07 -0.05
N LEU A 100 11.60 -6.71 0.73
CA LEU A 100 13.04 -6.40 0.70
C LEU A 100 13.62 -6.69 -0.68
N ARG A 101 13.32 -7.87 -1.25
CA ARG A 101 13.81 -8.23 -2.59
C ARG A 101 13.38 -7.21 -3.63
N GLN A 102 12.12 -6.80 -3.62
CA GLN A 102 11.60 -5.84 -4.59
C GLN A 102 12.27 -4.47 -4.48
N ILE A 103 12.49 -3.99 -3.25
CA ILE A 103 13.21 -2.72 -3.01
C ILE A 103 14.64 -2.79 -3.57
N VAL A 104 15.34 -3.88 -3.30
CA VAL A 104 16.73 -4.08 -3.79
C VAL A 104 16.78 -4.19 -5.31
N THR A 105 15.87 -4.96 -5.92
CA THR A 105 15.77 -5.07 -7.37
C THR A 105 15.48 -3.72 -8.02
N ASN A 106 14.62 -2.89 -7.42
CA ASN A 106 14.33 -1.54 -7.91
C ASN A 106 15.54 -0.60 -7.83
N ALA A 107 16.47 -0.85 -6.89
CA ALA A 107 17.75 -0.14 -6.80
C ALA A 107 18.79 -0.63 -7.81
N GLY A 108 18.53 -1.76 -8.50
CA GLY A 108 19.45 -2.36 -9.48
C GLY A 108 20.47 -3.33 -8.88
N ASP A 109 20.32 -3.69 -7.60
CA ASP A 109 21.23 -4.58 -6.88
C ASP A 109 20.73 -6.04 -6.84
N GLU A 110 21.62 -6.95 -6.47
CA GLU A 110 21.32 -8.38 -6.42
C GLU A 110 20.55 -8.75 -5.13
N ALA A 111 19.22 -8.87 -5.26
CA ALA A 111 18.30 -9.13 -4.15
C ALA A 111 18.67 -10.33 -3.26
N SER A 112 19.17 -11.41 -3.85
CA SER A 112 19.56 -12.62 -3.13
C SER A 112 20.75 -12.40 -2.19
N VAL A 113 21.74 -11.63 -2.64
CA VAL A 113 22.95 -11.32 -1.85
C VAL A 113 22.60 -10.39 -0.69
N VAL A 114 21.76 -9.38 -0.95
CA VAL A 114 21.32 -8.46 0.10
C VAL A 114 20.48 -9.17 1.14
N LEU A 115 19.50 -9.97 0.72
CA LEU A 115 18.65 -10.73 1.63
C LEU A 115 19.45 -11.65 2.54
N ASP A 116 20.43 -12.38 2.00
CA ASP A 116 21.26 -13.29 2.79
C ASP A 116 22.08 -12.53 3.85
N LYS A 117 22.71 -11.42 3.47
CA LYS A 117 23.43 -10.54 4.41
C LYS A 117 22.52 -9.97 5.50
N VAL A 118 21.34 -9.49 5.13
CA VAL A 118 20.36 -8.97 6.11
C VAL A 118 19.93 -10.10 7.03
N ARG A 119 19.60 -11.29 6.51
CA ARG A 119 19.18 -12.45 7.31
C ARG A 119 20.25 -12.88 8.33
N ASN A 120 21.53 -12.84 7.95
CA ASN A 120 22.66 -13.17 8.82
C ASN A 120 23.00 -12.05 9.84
N GLY A 121 22.46 -10.85 9.67
CA GLY A 121 22.57 -9.77 10.65
C GLY A 121 21.54 -9.88 11.78
N THR A 122 21.66 -8.98 12.76
CA THR A 122 20.81 -8.98 13.98
C THR A 122 20.15 -7.62 14.20
N GLY A 123 19.04 -7.61 14.95
CA GLY A 123 18.34 -6.38 15.33
C GLY A 123 17.93 -5.56 14.10
N ASN A 124 18.26 -4.27 14.12
CA ASN A 124 17.90 -3.32 13.07
C ASN A 124 18.86 -3.31 11.88
N PHE A 125 19.86 -4.21 11.84
CA PHE A 125 20.78 -4.27 10.71
C PHE A 125 20.04 -4.54 9.40
N GLY A 126 20.24 -3.68 8.40
CA GLY A 126 19.52 -3.72 7.14
C GLY A 126 20.31 -3.12 5.98
N TYR A 127 19.61 -2.93 4.86
CA TYR A 127 20.17 -2.38 3.63
C TYR A 127 19.45 -1.08 3.27
N ASN A 128 20.20 -0.01 3.11
CA ASN A 128 19.70 1.27 2.63
C ASN A 128 19.80 1.32 1.11
N ALA A 129 18.68 1.07 0.43
CA ALA A 129 18.61 1.10 -1.02
C ALA A 129 18.81 2.50 -1.65
N GLY A 130 18.75 3.57 -0.85
CA GLY A 130 19.03 4.93 -1.33
C GLY A 130 20.52 5.24 -1.44
N THR A 131 21.36 4.62 -0.61
CA THR A 131 22.82 4.83 -0.60
C THR A 131 23.63 3.61 -1.02
N GLY A 132 23.02 2.41 -1.02
CA GLY A 132 23.69 1.14 -1.27
C GLY A 132 24.47 0.59 -0.07
N GLU A 133 24.27 1.15 1.12
CA GLU A 133 25.04 0.81 2.32
C GLU A 133 24.26 -0.06 3.30
N TYR A 134 24.97 -0.84 4.11
CA TYR A 134 24.41 -1.60 5.21
C TYR A 134 24.62 -0.88 6.54
N GLY A 135 23.65 -0.95 7.44
CA GLY A 135 23.76 -0.30 8.75
C GLY A 135 22.52 -0.53 9.62
N ASP A 136 22.43 0.22 10.72
CA ASP A 136 21.22 0.24 11.56
C ASP A 136 20.13 1.08 10.87
N MET A 137 19.02 0.43 10.51
CA MET A 137 17.91 1.09 9.80
C MET A 137 17.25 2.20 10.62
N MET A 138 17.25 2.09 11.95
CA MET A 138 16.69 3.12 12.84
C MET A 138 17.62 4.34 12.89
N GLU A 139 18.93 4.14 12.99
CA GLU A 139 19.91 5.23 12.95
C GLU A 139 19.93 5.93 11.60
N MET A 140 19.72 5.19 10.50
CA MET A 140 19.58 5.74 9.15
C MET A 140 18.22 6.43 8.90
N GLY A 141 17.30 6.40 9.87
CA GLY A 141 15.97 7.02 9.74
C GLY A 141 15.01 6.27 8.80
N ILE A 142 15.28 5.00 8.50
CA ILE A 142 14.43 4.14 7.66
C ILE A 142 13.54 3.30 8.57
N LEU A 143 12.41 3.88 8.92
CA LEU A 143 11.45 3.33 9.86
C LEU A 143 10.07 3.21 9.22
N ASP A 144 9.41 2.08 9.48
CA ASP A 144 8.03 1.84 9.08
C ASP A 144 7.13 1.79 10.34
N PRO A 145 5.93 2.37 10.32
CA PRO A 145 4.96 2.18 11.40
C PRO A 145 4.59 0.68 11.52
N ALA A 146 4.65 0.12 12.74
CA ALA A 146 4.39 -1.30 12.96
C ALA A 146 2.99 -1.72 12.46
N LYS A 147 2.01 -0.84 12.67
CA LYS A 147 0.63 -0.99 12.17
C LYS A 147 0.56 -1.17 10.67
N VAL A 148 1.38 -0.44 9.91
CA VAL A 148 1.39 -0.50 8.44
C VAL A 148 1.92 -1.87 7.98
N THR A 149 3.08 -2.29 8.52
CA THR A 149 3.67 -3.60 8.19
C THR A 149 2.73 -4.76 8.52
N ARG A 150 2.09 -4.72 9.71
CA ARG A 150 1.12 -5.73 10.14
C ARG A 150 -0.12 -5.76 9.25
N THR A 151 -0.71 -4.59 8.99
CA THR A 151 -1.95 -4.48 8.21
C THR A 151 -1.73 -4.91 6.77
N ALA A 152 -0.58 -4.56 6.16
CA ALA A 152 -0.22 -4.98 4.82
C ALA A 152 -0.16 -6.52 4.72
N LEU A 153 0.50 -7.19 5.67
CA LEU A 153 0.58 -8.65 5.69
C LEU A 153 -0.80 -9.30 5.86
N GLN A 154 -1.61 -8.82 6.80
CA GLN A 154 -2.94 -9.38 7.08
C GLN A 154 -3.89 -9.21 5.88
N ALA A 155 -3.90 -8.02 5.26
CA ALA A 155 -4.71 -7.75 4.09
C ALA A 155 -4.28 -8.61 2.90
N ALA A 156 -2.97 -8.70 2.63
CA ALA A 156 -2.45 -9.53 1.56
C ALA A 156 -2.76 -11.02 1.77
N GLY A 157 -2.55 -11.54 2.98
CA GLY A 157 -2.87 -12.92 3.33
C GLY A 157 -4.36 -13.24 3.21
N SER A 158 -5.22 -12.32 3.63
CA SER A 158 -6.68 -12.44 3.51
C SER A 158 -7.13 -12.58 2.05
N VAL A 159 -6.69 -11.65 1.18
CA VAL A 159 -7.05 -11.67 -0.24
C VAL A 159 -6.44 -12.89 -0.95
N ALA A 160 -5.18 -13.23 -0.65
CA ALA A 160 -4.53 -14.40 -1.24
C ALA A 160 -5.26 -15.70 -0.88
N GLY A 161 -5.68 -15.87 0.38
CA GLY A 161 -6.45 -17.03 0.81
C GLY A 161 -7.80 -17.17 0.11
N LEU A 162 -8.50 -16.05 -0.10
CA LEU A 162 -9.75 -16.02 -0.87
C LEU A 162 -9.53 -16.43 -2.34
N ILE A 163 -8.49 -15.89 -2.99
CA ILE A 163 -8.21 -16.18 -4.40
C ILE A 163 -7.79 -17.64 -4.59
N ILE A 164 -6.92 -18.18 -3.71
CA ILE A 164 -6.43 -19.56 -3.80
C ILE A 164 -7.57 -20.58 -3.69
N THR A 165 -8.65 -20.24 -2.97
CA THR A 165 -9.81 -21.11 -2.76
C THR A 165 -10.97 -20.81 -3.71
N THR A 166 -10.79 -19.90 -4.66
CA THR A 166 -11.83 -19.54 -5.64
C THR A 166 -11.84 -20.52 -6.81
N GLU A 167 -12.88 -21.36 -6.88
CA GLU A 167 -13.05 -22.35 -7.96
C GLU A 167 -13.76 -21.78 -9.21
N CYS A 168 -14.51 -20.69 -9.09
CA CYS A 168 -15.32 -20.15 -10.19
C CYS A 168 -15.39 -18.62 -10.13
N MET A 169 -15.28 -17.99 -11.30
CA MET A 169 -15.47 -16.55 -11.48
C MET A 169 -16.48 -16.31 -12.61
N ILE A 170 -17.45 -15.43 -12.38
CA ILE A 170 -18.45 -15.02 -13.37
C ILE A 170 -18.21 -13.56 -13.69
N ALA A 171 -18.08 -13.23 -14.97
CA ALA A 171 -17.90 -11.87 -15.45
C ALA A 171 -18.88 -11.58 -16.60
N ASP A 172 -19.25 -10.31 -16.75
CA ASP A 172 -20.00 -9.84 -17.92
C ASP A 172 -19.19 -10.05 -19.19
N ALA A 173 -19.88 -10.34 -20.30
CA ALA A 173 -19.23 -10.40 -21.60
C ALA A 173 -18.57 -9.05 -21.94
N PRO A 174 -17.39 -9.04 -22.57
CA PRO A 174 -16.77 -7.81 -23.03
C PRO A 174 -17.76 -7.04 -23.90
N LYS A 175 -18.07 -5.80 -23.50
CA LYS A 175 -18.90 -4.93 -24.33
C LYS A 175 -18.16 -4.77 -25.65
N LYS A 176 -18.83 -5.08 -26.77
CA LYS A 176 -18.31 -4.68 -28.09
C LYS A 176 -18.20 -3.16 -28.03
N SER A 177 -17.00 -2.64 -28.15
CA SER A 177 -16.80 -1.22 -28.43
C SER A 177 -17.62 -0.91 -29.67
N GLU A 178 -18.67 -0.10 -29.55
CA GLU A 178 -19.22 0.58 -30.71
C GLU A 178 -18.05 1.33 -31.33
N GLY A 179 -17.69 0.91 -32.55
CA GLY A 179 -16.42 1.22 -33.17
C GLY A 179 -16.12 2.70 -33.14
N GLY A 180 -14.87 3.02 -32.80
CA GLY A 180 -14.29 4.32 -33.12
C GLY A 180 -14.57 4.62 -34.59
N MET A 181 -15.13 5.80 -34.85
CA MET A 181 -15.16 6.38 -36.18
C MET A 181 -13.76 6.28 -36.79
N PRO A 182 -13.59 5.62 -37.95
CA PRO A 182 -12.37 5.78 -38.73
C PRO A 182 -12.40 7.14 -39.42
N ASP A 183 -11.54 8.02 -38.92
CA ASP A 183 -10.68 8.97 -39.64
C ASP A 183 -11.23 9.60 -40.95
N MET A 184 -11.61 10.86 -40.85
CA MET A 184 -11.75 11.79 -41.97
C MET A 184 -10.35 12.13 -42.51
N GLY A 185 -9.79 11.28 -43.37
CA GLY A 185 -8.49 11.55 -43.98
C GLY A 185 -8.07 10.56 -45.05
N GLY A 186 -8.56 10.71 -46.29
CA GLY A 186 -8.20 9.80 -47.36
C GLY A 186 -8.80 10.15 -48.72
N MET A 187 -8.17 11.11 -49.38
CA MET A 187 -8.43 11.62 -50.72
C MET A 187 -8.42 10.54 -51.82
N GLY A 188 -9.38 10.63 -52.75
CA GLY A 188 -9.39 9.99 -54.07
C GLY A 188 -10.38 8.83 -54.21
N GLY A 189 -11.34 8.79 -55.11
CA GLY A 189 -11.69 9.64 -56.25
C GLY A 189 -12.79 8.91 -57.03
N GLY A 190 -13.53 9.64 -57.86
CA GLY A 190 -14.34 9.06 -58.94
C GLY A 190 -15.84 9.04 -58.72
N MET A 191 -16.51 9.99 -59.38
CA MET A 191 -17.63 9.74 -60.31
C MET A 191 -18.87 9.04 -59.70
N GLY A 192 -20.05 9.65 -59.58
CA GLY A 192 -20.63 10.79 -60.25
C GLY A 192 -22.15 10.62 -60.20
N GLY A 193 -22.88 11.69 -60.47
CA GLY A 193 -24.26 11.58 -60.94
C GLY A 193 -25.37 11.74 -59.89
N MET A 194 -25.93 12.96 -59.89
CA MET A 194 -27.35 13.19 -60.25
C MET A 194 -28.40 13.20 -59.14
N GLY A 195 -28.98 14.40 -58.96
CA GLY A 195 -30.39 14.67 -58.61
C GLY A 195 -30.71 14.47 -57.14
N GLY A 196 -31.09 15.48 -56.36
CA GLY A 196 -32.10 16.48 -56.65
C GLY A 196 -33.24 16.29 -55.64
N MET A 197 -33.88 17.40 -55.24
CA MET A 197 -35.07 17.48 -54.36
C MET A 197 -34.71 17.44 -52.86
N GLY A 198 -34.72 18.57 -52.14
CA GLY A 198 -35.94 19.31 -51.76
C GLY A 198 -36.30 18.86 -50.34
N GLY A 199 -35.92 19.59 -49.29
CA GLY A 199 -36.73 20.67 -48.76
C GLY A 199 -37.95 20.12 -48.02
N MET A 200 -37.87 19.98 -46.69
CA MET A 200 -39.04 20.03 -45.80
C MET A 200 -38.59 20.15 -44.34
N MET A 201 -39.04 21.25 -43.74
CA MET A 201 -39.41 21.53 -42.33
C MET A 201 -38.73 20.74 -41.22
#